data_AF-A0A412NC50-F1
#
_entry.id   AF-A0A412NC50-F1
#
_cell.length_a   1.000
_cell.length_b   1.000
_cell.length_c   1.000
_cell.angle_alpha   90.00
_cell.angle_beta   90.00
_cell.angle_gamma   90.00
#
_symmetry.space_group_name_H-M   'P 1'
#
loop_
_entity.id
_entity.type
_entity.pdbx_description
1 polymer ?
#
loop_
_entity_poly.entity_id
_entity_poly.type
_entity_poly.pdbx_seq_one_letter_code
_entity_poly.pdbx_strand_id
1 'polypeptide(L)'
;MLKYLLTIPTLIYICTIFHSFFKIKDIDSVINVIEKYLSSAKPSSCRTLVLLDGYADSLSNLLFYYPKIVKYCGFYTPTLEYGASQETTYANAIRIYNDIRMERNYAVSNFLKALNPIAFIKKFFRIPSTFLNWIGFDFKEGSTKFVNLIGWLIAYFLNLYGEEIKVLISAFLTN
;
A
#
# COMPACT_ATOMS: atom_id res chain seq x y z
N MET A 1 -31.63 1.77 14.25
CA MET A 1 -30.59 0.73 14.09
C MET A 1 -29.89 0.77 12.73
N LEU A 2 -30.59 1.18 11.65
CA LEU A 2 -30.04 1.58 10.33
C LEU A 2 -28.71 2.37 10.38
N LYS A 3 -28.61 3.35 11.29
CA LYS A 3 -27.41 4.19 11.46
C LYS A 3 -26.15 3.41 11.79
N TYR A 4 -26.23 2.30 12.54
CA TYR A 4 -25.06 1.55 13.01
C TYR A 4 -24.56 0.51 11.99
N LEU A 5 -25.47 -0.06 11.19
CA LEU A 5 -25.15 -1.11 10.22
C LEU A 5 -24.40 -0.56 8.99
N LEU A 6 -24.73 0.67 8.56
CA LEU A 6 -24.05 1.36 7.45
C LEU A 6 -22.85 2.22 7.92
N THR A 7 -22.76 2.58 9.21
CA THR A 7 -21.60 3.35 9.70
C THR A 7 -20.34 2.51 9.73
N ILE A 8 -20.37 1.26 10.16
CA ILE A 8 -19.15 0.44 10.26
C ILE A 8 -18.48 0.25 8.88
N PRO A 9 -19.20 -0.16 7.81
CA PRO A 9 -18.62 -0.26 6.46
C PRO A 9 -18.11 1.09 5.93
N THR A 10 -18.86 2.17 6.17
CA THR A 10 -18.48 3.52 5.77
C THR A 10 -17.22 3.99 6.49
N LEU A 11 -17.09 3.66 7.77
CA LEU A 11 -15.93 4.02 8.60
C LEU A 11 -14.70 3.22 8.16
N ILE A 12 -14.84 1.92 7.87
CA ILE A 12 -13.76 1.10 7.30
C ILE A 12 -13.33 1.64 5.93
N TYR A 13 -14.28 2.04 5.08
CA TYR A 13 -13.99 2.65 3.79
C TYR A 13 -13.16 3.94 3.93
N ILE A 14 -13.60 4.84 4.80
CA ILE A 14 -12.90 6.09 5.12
C ILE A 14 -11.49 5.79 5.68
N CYS A 15 -11.36 4.87 6.62
CA CYS A 15 -10.07 4.45 7.18
C CYS A 15 -9.13 3.88 6.10
N THR A 16 -9.65 3.14 5.12
CA THR A 16 -8.86 2.58 4.02
C THR A 16 -8.30 3.68 3.11
N ILE A 17 -9.09 4.72 2.84
CA ILE A 17 -8.66 5.90 2.09
C ILE A 17 -7.56 6.64 2.85
N PHE A 18 -7.77 6.92 4.13
CA PHE A 18 -6.77 7.59 4.96
C PHE A 18 -5.48 6.79 5.06
N HIS A 19 -5.56 5.49 5.29
CA HIS A 19 -4.38 4.63 5.35
C HIS A 19 -3.57 4.67 4.04
N SER A 20 -4.26 4.60 2.90
CA SER A 20 -3.63 4.68 1.58
C SER A 20 -2.99 6.05 1.33
N PHE A 21 -3.64 7.13 1.78
CA PHE A 21 -3.09 8.48 1.72
C PHE A 21 -1.84 8.65 2.61
N PHE A 22 -1.88 8.16 3.84
CA PHE A 22 -0.73 8.19 4.75
C PHE A 22 0.45 7.37 4.20
N LYS A 23 0.20 6.23 3.55
CA LYS A 23 1.25 5.48 2.85
C LYS A 23 1.95 6.32 1.78
N ILE A 24 1.19 7.08 0.97
CA ILE A 24 1.77 7.98 -0.03
C ILE A 24 2.64 9.05 0.65
N LYS A 25 2.16 9.66 1.73
CA LYS A 25 2.91 10.67 2.48
C LYS A 25 4.20 10.14 3.09
N ASP A 26 4.18 8.91 3.60
CA ASP A 26 5.37 8.26 4.14
C ASP A 26 6.40 8.01 3.03
N ILE A 27 5.97 7.52 1.86
CA ILE A 27 6.84 7.34 0.69
C ILE A 27 7.39 8.68 0.18
N ASP A 28 6.56 9.73 0.11
CA ASP A 28 7.00 11.09 -0.27
C ASP A 28 8.10 11.60 0.68
N SER A 29 7.98 11.34 1.98
CA SER A 29 9.01 11.73 2.96
C SER A 29 10.35 11.05 2.70
N VAL A 30 10.32 9.76 2.33
CA VAL A 30 11.51 8.99 1.98
C VAL A 30 12.14 9.53 0.69
N ILE A 31 11.33 9.80 -0.33
CA ILE A 31 11.77 10.40 -1.60
C ILE A 31 12.50 11.71 -1.35
N ASN A 32 11.94 12.59 -0.52
CA ASN A 32 12.55 13.89 -0.23
C ASN A 32 13.95 13.76 0.41
N VAL A 33 14.14 12.78 1.31
CA VAL A 33 15.44 12.51 1.93
C VAL A 33 16.47 12.06 0.88
N ILE A 34 16.05 11.17 -0.02
CA ILE A 34 16.92 10.67 -1.09
C ILE A 34 17.24 11.77 -2.11
N GLU A 35 16.26 12.57 -2.51
CA GLU A 35 16.46 13.71 -3.43
C GLU A 35 17.41 14.75 -2.83
N LYS A 36 17.26 15.06 -1.54
CA LYS A 36 18.19 15.97 -0.83
C LYS A 36 19.62 15.44 -0.90
N TYR A 37 19.83 14.16 -0.61
CA TYR A 37 21.14 13.52 -0.77
C TYR A 37 21.64 13.58 -2.22
N LEU A 38 20.84 13.18 -3.20
CA LEU A 38 21.23 13.17 -4.61
C LEU A 38 21.54 14.58 -5.15
N SER A 39 20.90 15.62 -4.60
CA SER A 39 21.19 17.03 -4.92
C SER A 39 22.46 17.56 -4.25
N SER A 40 22.92 16.93 -3.18
CA SER A 40 24.12 17.33 -2.42
C SER A 40 25.43 16.86 -3.07
N ALA A 41 25.36 16.14 -4.19
CA ALA A 41 26.52 15.75 -4.97
C ALA A 41 26.20 15.69 -6.46
N LYS A 42 27.21 15.90 -7.30
CA LYS A 42 27.10 15.85 -8.76
C LYS A 42 28.15 14.92 -9.35
N PRO A 43 27.78 14.07 -10.33
CA PRO A 43 28.76 13.27 -11.05
C PRO A 43 29.66 14.17 -11.91
N SER A 44 30.98 13.92 -11.85
CA SER A 44 31.97 14.56 -12.73
C SER A 44 32.22 13.71 -13.99
N SER A 45 32.82 14.33 -15.01
CA SER A 45 33.24 13.66 -16.25
C SER A 45 34.26 12.54 -16.04
N CYS A 46 34.97 12.51 -14.90
CA CYS A 46 36.00 11.50 -14.58
C CYS A 46 35.48 10.37 -13.68
N ARG A 47 34.16 10.14 -13.60
CA ARG A 47 33.52 9.16 -12.68
C ARG A 47 33.75 9.43 -11.19
N THR A 48 34.22 10.63 -10.83
CA THR A 48 34.33 11.07 -9.44
C THR A 48 33.09 11.86 -9.04
N LEU A 49 32.76 11.85 -7.75
CA LEU A 49 31.67 12.65 -7.21
C LEU A 49 32.18 14.03 -6.77
N VAL A 50 31.56 15.10 -7.26
CA VAL A 50 31.76 16.45 -6.72
C VAL A 50 30.78 16.64 -5.58
N LEU A 51 31.30 16.78 -4.37
CA LEU A 51 30.49 17.02 -3.18
C LEU A 51 30.13 18.51 -3.10
N LEU A 52 28.85 18.78 -2.83
CA LEU A 52 28.35 20.13 -2.60
C LEU A 52 28.16 20.36 -1.10
N ASP A 53 27.85 21.62 -0.75
CA ASP A 53 27.54 22.00 0.62
C ASP A 53 26.40 21.15 1.19
N GLY A 54 26.56 20.70 2.44
CA GLY A 54 25.57 19.87 3.12
C GLY A 54 25.57 18.39 2.72
N TYR A 55 26.58 17.90 1.97
CA TYR A 55 26.71 16.48 1.64
C TYR A 55 26.74 15.58 2.88
N ALA A 56 27.60 15.89 3.86
CA ALA A 56 27.76 15.09 5.07
C ALA A 56 26.44 14.98 5.86
N ASP A 57 25.73 16.09 6.03
CA ASP A 57 24.44 16.11 6.71
C ASP A 57 23.37 15.34 5.93
N SER A 58 23.36 15.45 4.60
CA SER A 58 22.39 14.76 3.75
C SER A 58 22.65 13.26 3.71
N LEU A 59 23.92 12.84 3.72
CA LEU A 59 24.32 11.44 3.84
C LEU A 59 23.94 10.86 5.21
N SER A 60 24.21 11.59 6.30
CA SER A 60 23.84 11.18 7.66
C SER A 60 22.32 10.98 7.78
N ASN A 61 21.54 11.94 7.26
CA ASN A 61 20.09 11.85 7.23
C ASN A 61 19.60 10.66 6.39
N LEU A 62 20.20 10.41 5.22
CA LEU A 62 19.86 9.28 4.37
C LEU A 62 20.07 7.94 5.10
N LEU A 63 21.24 7.76 5.73
CA LEU A 63 21.57 6.54 6.47
C LEU A 63 20.68 6.37 7.70
N PHE A 64 20.37 7.44 8.42
CA PHE A 64 19.41 7.41 9.53
C PHE A 64 18.00 6.99 9.08
N TYR A 65 17.57 7.44 7.89
CA TYR A 65 16.27 7.06 7.32
C TYR A 65 16.22 5.65 6.73
N TYR A 66 17.36 4.94 6.68
CA TYR A 66 17.46 3.63 6.02
C TYR A 66 16.42 2.59 6.47
N PRO A 67 16.05 2.46 7.76
CA PRO A 67 15.00 1.52 8.17
C PRO A 67 13.63 1.81 7.51
N LYS A 68 13.32 3.08 7.26
CA LYS A 68 12.09 3.47 6.55
C LYS A 68 12.21 3.26 5.04
N ILE A 69 13.40 3.46 4.48
CA ILE A 69 13.70 3.19 3.07
C ILE A 69 13.44 1.71 2.75
N VAL A 70 14.03 0.80 3.54
CA VAL A 70 13.94 -0.65 3.34
C VAL A 70 12.51 -1.18 3.34
N LYS A 71 11.59 -0.56 4.09
CA LYS A 71 10.16 -0.93 4.10
C LYS A 71 9.52 -0.89 2.71
N TYR A 72 10.04 -0.05 1.81
CA TYR A 72 9.52 0.16 0.46
C TYR A 72 10.44 -0.39 -0.64
N CYS A 73 11.53 -1.06 -0.26
CA CYS A 73 12.47 -1.66 -1.18
C CYS A 73 12.07 -3.10 -1.55
N GLY A 74 12.43 -3.51 -2.76
CA GLY A 74 12.28 -4.89 -3.22
C GLY A 74 13.47 -5.76 -2.84
N PHE A 75 13.35 -7.06 -3.11
CA PHE A 75 14.40 -8.05 -2.80
C PHE A 75 15.75 -7.77 -3.51
N TYR A 76 15.72 -7.15 -4.69
CA TYR A 76 16.92 -6.85 -5.49
C TYR A 76 17.43 -5.40 -5.34
N THR A 77 16.83 -4.64 -4.42
CA THR A 77 17.24 -3.26 -4.17
C THR A 77 18.55 -3.25 -3.39
N PRO A 78 19.56 -2.45 -3.80
CA PRO A 78 20.86 -2.42 -3.12
C PRO A 78 20.76 -1.83 -1.70
N THR A 79 21.76 -2.13 -0.88
CA THR A 79 21.87 -1.63 0.50
C THR A 79 22.62 -0.30 0.58
N LEU A 80 22.36 0.44 1.66
CA LEU A 80 23.16 1.60 2.07
C LEU A 80 23.89 1.22 3.35
N GLU A 81 25.20 1.50 3.40
CA GLU A 81 26.07 1.05 4.48
C GLU A 81 26.97 2.19 4.95
N TYR A 82 27.26 2.21 6.26
CA TYR A 82 28.26 3.12 6.81
C TYR A 82 29.66 2.74 6.32
N GLY A 83 30.43 3.72 5.87
CA GLY A 83 31.80 3.51 5.38
C GLY A 83 31.92 3.05 3.93
N ALA A 84 30.80 2.89 3.21
CA ALA A 84 30.82 2.66 1.77
C ALA A 84 31.43 3.87 1.02
N SER A 85 32.00 3.64 -0.17
CA SER A 85 32.52 4.74 -1.00
C SER A 85 31.39 5.68 -1.43
N GLN A 86 31.75 6.94 -1.70
CA GLN A 86 30.80 7.98 -2.08
C GLN A 86 30.11 7.64 -3.40
N GLU A 87 30.87 7.10 -4.36
CA GLU A 87 30.39 6.68 -5.67
C GLU A 87 29.40 5.52 -5.56
N THR A 88 29.72 4.49 -4.76
CA THR A 88 28.83 3.35 -4.55
C THR A 88 27.56 3.77 -3.83
N THR A 89 27.67 4.62 -2.80
CA THR A 89 26.51 5.14 -2.06
C THR A 89 25.61 5.96 -2.99
N TYR A 90 26.18 6.81 -3.83
CA TYR A 90 25.43 7.61 -4.80
C TYR A 90 24.73 6.75 -5.84
N ALA A 91 25.43 5.76 -6.42
CA ALA A 91 24.85 4.82 -7.37
C ALA A 91 23.71 3.98 -6.75
N ASN A 92 23.88 3.51 -5.52
CA ASN A 92 22.85 2.78 -4.80
C ASN A 92 21.65 3.67 -4.48
N ALA A 93 21.88 4.92 -4.05
CA ALA A 93 20.81 5.89 -3.80
C ALA A 93 19.96 6.18 -5.05
N ILE A 94 20.56 6.27 -6.24
CA ILE A 94 19.82 6.41 -7.51
C ILE A 94 18.92 5.19 -7.76
N ARG A 95 19.44 3.97 -7.55
CA ARG A 95 18.65 2.75 -7.76
C ARG A 95 17.49 2.67 -6.77
N ILE A 96 17.76 2.90 -5.50
CA ILE A 96 16.76 2.96 -4.43
C ILE A 96 15.69 4.03 -4.74
N TYR A 97 16.11 5.21 -5.20
CA TYR A 97 15.20 6.29 -5.60
C TYR A 97 14.20 5.83 -6.67
N ASN A 98 14.69 5.16 -7.71
CA ASN A 98 13.85 4.68 -8.80
C ASN A 98 12.86 3.60 -8.32
N ASP A 99 13.32 2.65 -7.50
CA ASP A 99 12.46 1.61 -6.91
C ASP A 99 11.35 2.23 -6.05
N ILE A 100 11.69 3.20 -5.21
CA ILE A 100 10.73 3.88 -4.34
C ILE A 100 9.74 4.74 -5.14
N ARG A 101 10.16 5.36 -6.24
CA ARG A 101 9.24 6.03 -7.16
C ARG A 101 8.26 5.07 -7.81
N MET A 102 8.69 3.86 -8.13
CA MET A 102 7.77 2.83 -8.62
C MET A 102 6.77 2.42 -7.53
N GLU A 103 7.21 2.23 -6.29
CA GLU A 103 6.32 1.93 -5.18
C GLU A 103 5.33 3.08 -4.89
N ARG A 104 5.77 4.34 -5.06
CA ARG A 104 4.89 5.51 -5.01
C ARG A 104 3.79 5.43 -6.06
N ASN A 105 4.12 5.05 -7.30
CA ASN A 105 3.13 4.90 -8.38
C ASN A 105 2.10 3.83 -8.03
N TYR A 106 2.54 2.70 -7.46
CA TYR A 106 1.62 1.67 -6.96
C TYR A 106 0.76 2.18 -5.81
N ALA A 107 1.32 2.93 -4.86
CA ALA A 107 0.57 3.52 -3.75
C ALA A 107 -0.51 4.50 -4.25
N VAL A 108 -0.20 5.36 -5.22
CA VAL A 108 -1.17 6.28 -5.87
C VAL A 108 -2.24 5.49 -6.61
N SER A 109 -1.86 4.48 -7.40
CA SER A 109 -2.82 3.60 -8.10
C SER A 109 -3.77 2.93 -7.11
N ASN A 110 -3.26 2.42 -5.99
CA ASN A 110 -4.05 1.78 -4.95
C ASN A 110 -4.96 2.78 -4.21
N PHE A 111 -4.50 3.99 -3.97
CA PHE A 111 -5.33 5.07 -3.42
C PHE A 111 -6.50 5.42 -4.34
N LEU A 112 -6.24 5.59 -5.65
CA LEU A 112 -7.30 5.84 -6.63
C LEU A 112 -8.31 4.68 -6.70
N LYS A 113 -7.83 3.44 -6.61
CA LYS A 113 -8.71 2.25 -6.52
C LYS A 113 -9.52 2.24 -5.21
N ALA A 114 -8.94 2.71 -4.10
CA ALA A 114 -9.61 2.78 -2.81
C ALA A 114 -10.72 3.84 -2.78
N LEU A 115 -10.61 4.90 -3.58
CA LEU A 115 -11.67 5.90 -3.77
C LEU A 115 -12.87 5.40 -4.58
N ASN A 116 -12.79 4.20 -5.18
CA ASN A 116 -13.90 3.63 -5.91
C ASN A 116 -14.83 2.85 -4.96
N PRO A 117 -16.06 3.32 -4.70
CA PRO A 117 -16.99 2.63 -3.81
C PRO A 117 -17.40 1.25 -4.35
N ILE A 118 -17.35 1.02 -5.66
CA ILE A 118 -17.60 -0.29 -6.27
C ILE A 118 -16.51 -1.29 -5.87
N ALA A 119 -15.25 -0.83 -5.75
CA ALA A 119 -14.17 -1.69 -5.28
C ALA A 119 -14.38 -2.10 -3.81
N PHE A 120 -14.94 -1.21 -3.00
CA PHE A 120 -15.34 -1.52 -1.63
C PHE A 120 -16.49 -2.53 -1.59
N ILE A 121 -17.54 -2.33 -2.38
CA ILE A 121 -18.66 -3.29 -2.49
C ILE A 121 -18.15 -4.68 -2.92
N LYS A 122 -17.22 -4.74 -3.90
CA LYS A 122 -16.58 -6.01 -4.31
C LYS A 122 -15.79 -6.66 -3.18
N LYS A 123 -15.10 -5.89 -2.33
CA LYS A 123 -14.39 -6.42 -1.15
C LYS A 123 -15.36 -6.92 -0.09
N PHE A 124 -16.45 -6.18 0.16
CA PHE A 124 -17.52 -6.60 1.07
C PHE A 124 -18.08 -7.96 0.65
N PHE A 125 -18.45 -8.13 -0.62
CA PHE A 125 -18.95 -9.41 -1.11
C PHE A 125 -17.94 -10.56 -1.05
N ARG A 126 -16.63 -10.27 -0.90
CA ARG A 126 -15.55 -11.27 -0.74
C ARG A 126 -15.26 -11.65 0.71
N ILE A 127 -15.94 -11.07 1.70
CA ILE A 127 -15.73 -11.34 3.12
C ILE A 127 -15.79 -12.84 3.46
N PRO A 128 -16.79 -13.62 2.98
CA PRO A 128 -16.86 -15.04 3.33
C PRO A 128 -15.62 -15.84 2.91
N SER A 129 -15.18 -15.69 1.66
CA SER A 129 -13.96 -16.36 1.18
C SER A 129 -12.71 -15.85 1.91
N THR A 130 -12.64 -14.55 2.23
CA THR A 130 -11.51 -13.98 2.98
C THR A 130 -11.43 -14.55 4.40
N PHE A 131 -12.57 -14.68 5.08
CA PHE A 131 -12.66 -15.26 6.41
C PHE A 131 -12.27 -16.75 6.41
N LEU A 132 -12.79 -17.52 5.45
CA LEU A 132 -12.44 -18.93 5.30
C LEU A 132 -10.96 -19.12 4.95
N ASN A 133 -10.39 -18.25 4.11
CA ASN A 133 -8.95 -18.26 3.84
C ASN A 133 -8.12 -17.97 5.10
N TRP A 134 -8.58 -17.03 5.92
CA TRP A 134 -7.90 -16.68 7.16
C TRP A 134 -7.86 -17.85 8.17
N ILE A 135 -8.89 -18.71 8.19
CA ILE A 135 -8.90 -19.93 9.03
C ILE A 135 -8.26 -21.15 8.35
N GLY A 136 -7.64 -20.99 7.17
CA GLY A 136 -6.80 -22.00 6.53
C GLY A 136 -7.40 -22.75 5.35
N PHE A 137 -8.58 -22.37 4.85
CA PHE A 137 -9.08 -22.92 3.59
C PHE A 137 -8.39 -22.25 2.39
N ASP A 138 -8.11 -23.01 1.33
CA ASP A 138 -7.60 -22.42 0.08
C ASP A 138 -8.58 -22.74 -1.05
N PHE A 139 -9.09 -21.69 -1.70
CA PHE A 139 -10.06 -21.80 -2.78
C PHE A 139 -9.42 -21.40 -4.10
N LYS A 140 -9.52 -22.28 -5.10
CA LYS A 140 -9.18 -21.92 -6.49
C LYS A 140 -10.02 -20.72 -6.94
N GLU A 141 -9.45 -19.84 -7.77
CA GLU A 141 -10.08 -18.58 -8.21
C GLU A 141 -11.53 -18.76 -8.70
N GLY A 142 -11.81 -19.84 -9.46
CA GLY A 142 -13.16 -20.15 -9.95
C GLY A 142 -14.18 -20.48 -8.83
N SER A 143 -13.75 -21.10 -7.74
CA SER A 143 -14.60 -21.50 -6.62
C SER A 143 -14.90 -20.37 -5.62
N THR A 144 -14.06 -19.33 -5.58
CA THR A 144 -14.22 -18.19 -4.65
C THR A 144 -15.56 -17.48 -4.78
N LYS A 145 -16.10 -17.35 -6.01
CA LYS A 145 -17.41 -16.73 -6.25
C LYS A 145 -18.54 -17.52 -5.62
N PHE A 146 -18.49 -18.85 -5.74
CA PHE A 146 -19.50 -19.75 -5.20
C PHE A 146 -19.46 -19.78 -3.66
N VAL A 147 -18.26 -19.83 -3.08
CA VAL A 147 -18.05 -19.75 -1.63
C VAL A 147 -18.58 -18.44 -1.06
N ASN A 148 -18.32 -17.32 -1.74
CA ASN A 148 -18.86 -16.02 -1.33
C ASN A 148 -20.39 -16.00 -1.39
N LEU A 149 -21.00 -16.53 -2.46
CA LEU A 149 -22.46 -16.62 -2.58
C LEU A 149 -23.06 -17.46 -1.44
N ILE A 150 -22.53 -18.65 -1.18
CA ILE A 150 -23.00 -19.52 -0.10
C ILE A 150 -22.84 -18.83 1.26
N GLY A 151 -21.70 -18.21 1.52
CA GLY A 151 -21.46 -17.51 2.78
C GLY A 151 -22.47 -16.40 3.04
N TRP A 152 -22.82 -15.63 2.01
CA TRP A 152 -23.86 -14.62 2.11
C TRP A 152 -25.26 -15.20 2.27
N LEU A 153 -25.58 -16.32 1.62
CA LEU A 153 -26.85 -17.03 1.80
C LEU A 153 -26.99 -17.57 3.23
N ILE A 154 -25.97 -18.23 3.76
CA ILE A 154 -25.95 -18.72 5.15
C ILE A 154 -26.18 -17.55 6.11
N ALA A 155 -25.45 -16.46 5.92
CA ALA A 155 -25.55 -15.32 6.82
C ALA A 155 -26.90 -14.57 6.69
N TYR A 156 -27.53 -14.60 5.51
CA TYR A 156 -28.91 -14.17 5.30
C TYR A 156 -29.91 -15.04 6.08
N PHE A 157 -29.82 -16.37 5.96
CA PHE A 157 -30.72 -17.30 6.65
C PHE A 157 -30.53 -17.30 8.17
N LEU A 158 -29.30 -17.11 8.64
CA LEU A 158 -28.98 -16.98 10.07
C LEU A 158 -29.37 -15.61 10.66
N ASN A 159 -29.96 -14.73 9.86
CA ASN A 159 -30.41 -13.41 10.30
C ASN A 159 -29.27 -12.57 10.94
N LEU A 160 -28.03 -12.77 10.47
CA LEU A 160 -26.83 -12.16 11.05
C LEU A 160 -26.69 -10.68 10.70
N TYR A 161 -27.59 -10.14 9.87
CA TYR A 161 -27.60 -8.75 9.42
C TYR A 161 -29.02 -8.17 9.49
N GLY A 162 -29.11 -6.86 9.68
CA GLY A 162 -30.39 -6.14 9.70
C GLY A 162 -31.18 -6.29 8.38
N GLU A 163 -32.49 -6.02 8.45
CA GLU A 163 -33.43 -6.09 7.32
C GLU A 163 -32.95 -5.35 6.06
N GLU A 164 -32.08 -4.37 6.22
CA GLU A 164 -31.62 -3.52 5.12
C GLU A 164 -30.54 -4.20 4.26
N ILE A 165 -29.67 -5.02 4.88
CA ILE A 165 -28.73 -5.88 4.13
C ILE A 165 -29.49 -6.99 3.43
N LYS A 166 -30.58 -7.50 4.03
CA LYS A 166 -31.46 -8.45 3.36
C LYS A 166 -32.07 -7.84 2.11
N VAL A 167 -32.59 -6.62 2.16
CA VAL A 167 -33.14 -5.93 0.97
C VAL A 167 -32.08 -5.74 -0.11
N LEU A 168 -30.85 -5.36 0.26
CA LEU A 168 -29.74 -5.21 -0.70
C LEU A 168 -29.33 -6.54 -1.35
N ILE A 169 -29.24 -7.62 -0.56
CA ILE A 169 -28.94 -8.97 -1.07
C ILE A 169 -30.09 -9.47 -1.95
N SER A 170 -31.33 -9.28 -1.53
CA SER A 170 -32.52 -9.65 -2.32
C SER A 170 -32.52 -8.92 -3.66
N ALA A 171 -32.28 -7.61 -3.68
CA ALA A 171 -32.21 -6.81 -4.91
C ALA A 171 -31.07 -7.25 -5.86
N PHE A 172 -29.99 -7.82 -5.30
CA PHE A 172 -28.88 -8.41 -6.06
C PHE A 172 -29.19 -9.83 -6.57
N LEU A 173 -30.08 -10.57 -5.90
CA LEU A 173 -30.49 -11.92 -6.30
C LEU A 173 -31.67 -11.92 -7.29
N THR A 174 -32.49 -10.87 -7.29
CA THR A 174 -33.65 -10.73 -8.19
C THR A 174 -33.35 -9.99 -9.51
N ASN A 175 -32.13 -9.50 -9.69
CA ASN A 175 -31.60 -8.99 -10.97
C ASN A 175 -30.52 -9.94 -11.50
#